data_AF-A0A961R765-F1
#
_entry.id   AF-A0A961R765-F1
#
_cell.length_a   1.000
_cell.length_b   1.000
_cell.length_c   1.000
_cell.angle_alpha   90.00
_cell.angle_beta   90.00
_cell.angle_gamma   90.00
#
_symmetry.space_group_name_H-M   'P 1'
#
loop_
_entity.id
_entity.type
_entity.pdbx_description
1 polymer ?
#
loop_
_entity_poly.entity_id
_entity_poly.type
_entity_poly.pdbx_seq_one_letter_code
_entity_poly.pdbx_strand_id
1 'polypeptide(L)' 'MGAYILRRLLLMIPTLFGIMAISFAVIQFAPGGPVEQVIAKLTGQGGDAT' A
#
# COMPACT_ATOMS: atom_id res chain seq x y z
N MET A 1 -33.12 -5.97 9.86
CA MET A 1 -31.77 -6.53 9.91
C MET A 1 -30.91 -6.21 8.68
N GLY A 2 -31.43 -6.30 7.44
CA GLY A 2 -30.64 -5.98 6.22
C GLY A 2 -30.08 -4.55 6.17
N ALA A 3 -30.88 -3.54 6.57
CA ALA A 3 -30.43 -2.15 6.60
C ALA A 3 -29.25 -1.89 7.57
N TYR A 4 -29.14 -2.66 8.65
CA TYR A 4 -28.02 -2.55 9.60
C TYR A 4 -26.72 -3.13 9.02
N ILE A 5 -26.82 -4.27 8.33
CA ILE A 5 -25.68 -4.89 7.65
C ILE A 5 -25.19 -4.00 6.50
N LEU A 6 -26.11 -3.47 5.69
CA LEU A 6 -25.77 -2.56 4.60
C LEU A 6 -25.08 -1.29 5.11
N ARG A 7 -25.55 -0.74 6.23
CA ARG A 7 -24.93 0.43 6.88
C ARG A 7 -23.54 0.12 7.42
N ARG A 8 -23.31 -1.10 7.92
CA ARG A 8 -21.99 -1.56 8.40
C ARG A 8 -21.01 -1.78 7.24
N LEU A 9 -21.48 -2.31 6.11
CA LEU A 9 -20.68 -2.46 4.88
C LEU A 9 -20.35 -1.10 4.24
N LEU A 10 -21.31 -0.18 4.18
CA LEU A 10 -21.09 1.19 3.71
C LEU A 10 -20.06 1.94 4.56
N LEU A 11 -20.03 1.70 5.88
CA LEU A 11 -19.04 2.27 6.78
C LEU A 11 -17.67 1.59 6.70
N MET A 12 -17.57 0.39 6.12
CA MET A 12 -16.28 -0.29 5.92
C MET A 12 -15.48 0.34 4.76
N ILE A 13 -16.17 0.79 3.71
CA ILE A 13 -15.54 1.46 2.56
C ILE A 13 -14.68 2.67 2.99
N PRO A 14 -15.17 3.65 3.79
CA PRO A 14 -14.35 4.79 4.20
C PRO A 14 -13.18 4.37 5.11
N THR A 15 -13.32 3.31 5.91
CA THR A 15 -12.19 2.81 6.71
C THR A 15 -11.07 2.22 5.84
N LEU A 16 -11.44 1.45 4.81
CA LEU A 16 -10.46 0.90 3.85
C LEU A 16 -9.81 2.01 3.04
N PHE A 17 -10.60 2.98 2.58
CA PHE A 17 -10.09 4.12 1.82
C PHE A 17 -9.13 4.98 2.66
N GLY A 18 -9.45 5.22 3.93
CA GLY A 18 -8.58 5.94 4.86
C GLY A 18 -7.23 5.25 5.05
N ILE A 19 -7.23 3.94 5.33
CA ILE A 19 -5.99 3.17 5.50
C ILE A 19 -5.18 3.15 4.21
N MET A 20 -5.83 2.97 3.06
CA MET A 20 -5.17 3.03 1.75
C MET A 20 -4.53 4.39 1.49
N ALA A 21 -5.25 5.49 1.74
CA ALA A 21 -4.76 6.83 1.53
C ALA A 21 -3.57 7.16 2.44
N ILE A 22 -3.62 6.76 3.71
CA ILE A 22 -2.51 6.90 4.64
C ILE A 22 -1.31 6.07 4.17
N SER A 23 -1.52 4.80 3.83
CA SER A 23 -0.45 3.92 3.34
C SER A 23 0.20 4.49 2.08
N PHE A 24 -0.60 5.00 1.15
CA PHE A 24 -0.13 5.65 -0.07
C PHE A 24 0.65 6.93 0.22
N ALA A 25 0.15 7.78 1.12
CA ALA A 25 0.86 8.98 1.55
C ALA A 25 2.22 8.63 2.17
N VAL A 26 2.27 7.67 3.10
CA VAL A 26 3.50 7.19 3.74
C VAL A 26 4.51 6.69 2.70
N ILE A 27 4.05 5.90 1.73
CA ILE A 27 4.89 5.40 0.64
C ILE A 27 5.46 6.54 -0.21
N GLN A 28 4.65 7.54 -0.55
CA GLN A 28 5.07 8.69 -1.37
C GLN A 28 6.00 9.65 -0.62
N PHE A 29 5.87 9.76 0.71
CA PHE A 29 6.72 10.60 1.57
C PHE A 29 8.02 9.91 2.00
N ALA A 30 8.11 8.58 1.89
CA ALA A 30 9.36 7.86 2.17
C ALA A 30 10.40 8.13 1.06
N PRO A 31 11.60 8.63 1.37
CA PRO A 31 12.64 8.86 0.38
C PRO A 31 13.15 7.52 -0.17
N GLY A 32 13.11 7.36 -1.51
CA GLY A 32 13.36 6.09 -2.19
C GLY A 32 12.11 5.21 -2.14
N GLY A 33 11.31 5.26 -3.21
CA GLY A 33 10.07 4.52 -3.29
C GLY A 33 10.29 3.02 -3.04
N PRO A 34 9.30 2.31 -2.48
CA PRO A 34 9.39 0.87 -2.27
C PRO A 34 9.67 0.12 -3.58
N VAL A 35 9.25 0.69 -4.71
CA VAL A 35 9.54 0.17 -6.05
C VAL A 35 11.03 0.29 -6.36
N GLU A 36 11.66 1.45 -6.16
CA GLU A 36 13.11 1.62 -6.33
C GLU A 36 13.91 0.69 -5.41
N GLN A 37 13.47 0.48 -4.16
CA GLN A 37 14.14 -0.45 -3.25
C GLN A 37 13.98 -1.91 -3.67
N VAL A 38 12.82 -2.30 -4.20
CA VAL A 38 12.57 -3.65 -4.74
C VAL A 38 13.39 -3.87 -6.01
N ILE A 39 13.42 -2.90 -6.92
CA ILE A 39 14.25 -2.95 -8.13
C ILE A 39 15.74 -2.99 -7.74
N ALA A 40 16.19 -2.16 -6.81
CA ALA A 40 17.58 -2.17 -6.33
C ALA A 40 17.97 -3.51 -5.70
N LYS A 41 17.05 -4.19 -4.98
CA LYS A 41 17.29 -5.55 -4.45
C LYS A 41 17.35 -6.61 -5.54
N LEU A 42 16.46 -6.53 -6.55
CA LEU A 42 16.42 -7.47 -7.67
C LEU A 42 17.62 -7.29 -8.61
N THR A 43 17.96 -6.04 -8.94
CA THR A 43 19.13 -5.67 -9.75
C THR A 43 20.44 -5.91 -8.98
N GLY A 44 20.48 -5.62 -7.67
CA GLY A 44 21.62 -5.91 -6.81
C GLY A 44 21.89 -7.41 -6.63
N GLN A 45 20.86 -8.26 -6.70
CA GLN A 45 21.05 -9.72 -6.76
C GLN A 45 21.50 -10.24 -8.13
N GLY A 46 21.38 -9.45 -9.20
CA GLY A 46 21.79 -9.81 -10.56
C GLY A 46 23.11 -9.21 -11.04
N GLY A 47 23.76 -8.36 -10.22
CA GLY A 47 24.97 -7.61 -10.61
C GLY A 47 26.31 -8.16 -10.09
N ASP A 48 26.29 -9.13 -9.18
CA ASP A 48 27.49 -9.72 -8.53
C ASP A 48 27.73 -11.19 -8.95
N ALA A 49 27.56 -11.48 -10.24
CA ALA A 49 28.11 -12.70 -10.83
C ALA A 49 29.20 -12.30 -11.84
N THR A 50 30.35 -11.92 -11.29
CA THR A 50 31.65 -11.94 -11.99
C THR A 50 32.02 -13.36 -12.38
#